data_AF-A0A6C0KJH0-F1
#
_entry.id   AF-A0A6C0KJH0-F1
#
_cell.length_a   1.000
_cell.length_b   1.000
_cell.length_c   1.000
_cell.angle_alpha   90.00
_cell.angle_beta   90.00
_cell.angle_gamma   90.00
#
_symmetry.space_group_name_H-M   'P 1'
#
loop_
_entity.id
_entity.type
_entity.pdbx_description
1 polymer ?
#
loop_
_entity_poly.entity_id
_entity_poly.type
_entity_poly.pdbx_seq_one_letter_code
_entity_poly.pdbx_strand_id
1 'polypeptide(L)'
;MRWLFYVSLLIGAFATKNRACSKCKFYIPAIYNEQYDMGSYMGRCSKFKEVDKDSQAIVYRFAAKARYNEFECGSEGKHFANDSSGGENTIGLV
;
A
#
# COMPACT_ATOMS: atom_id res chain seq x y z
N MET A 1 38.56 10.80 27.70
CA MET A 1 38.49 9.64 26.76
C MET A 1 37.23 8.79 27.01
N ARG A 2 36.01 9.37 27.00
CA ARG A 2 34.79 8.59 27.34
C ARG A 2 33.48 9.19 26.77
N TRP A 3 33.55 9.83 25.60
CA TRP A 3 32.45 10.65 25.06
C TRP A 3 32.22 10.45 23.55
N LEU A 4 32.52 9.25 23.01
CA LEU A 4 32.37 8.95 21.57
C LEU A 4 31.43 7.77 21.25
N PHE A 5 30.72 7.21 22.24
CA PHE A 5 29.87 6.02 22.01
C PHE A 5 28.37 6.30 21.87
N TYR A 6 27.90 7.55 22.00
CA TYR A 6 26.45 7.85 21.99
C TYR A 6 25.86 8.18 20.61
N VAL A 7 26.68 8.32 19.56
CA VAL A 7 26.20 8.81 18.25
C VAL A 7 25.70 7.68 17.32
N SER A 8 25.87 6.42 17.69
CA SER A 8 25.61 5.28 16.79
C SER A 8 24.19 4.70 16.81
N LEU A 9 23.24 5.30 17.53
CA LEU A 9 21.92 4.68 17.81
C LEU A 9 20.69 5.45 17.29
N LEU A 10 20.87 6.35 16.32
CA LEU A 10 19.77 7.11 15.70
C LEU A 10 19.73 7.01 14.17
N ILE A 11 20.15 5.88 13.61
CA ILE A 11 19.85 5.54 12.21
C ILE A 11 18.78 4.45 12.25
N GLY A 12 17.62 4.80 12.83
CA GLY A 12 16.41 3.99 12.73
C GLY A 12 16.01 3.95 11.26
N ALA A 13 16.14 2.78 10.65
CA ALA A 13 15.92 2.55 9.24
C ALA A 13 14.51 3.00 8.81
N PHE A 14 14.44 4.13 8.10
CA PHE A 14 13.32 4.44 7.21
C PHE A 14 13.41 3.56 5.96
N ALA A 15 13.38 2.24 6.15
CA ALA A 15 13.11 1.33 5.06
C ALA A 15 11.61 1.45 4.74
N THR A 16 11.24 2.48 3.98
CA THR A 16 9.93 2.56 3.37
C THR A 16 9.83 1.39 2.39
N LYS A 17 9.39 0.22 2.89
CA LYS A 17 8.96 -0.89 2.04
C LYS A 17 7.96 -0.27 1.08
N ASN A 18 8.34 -0.15 -0.18
CA ASN A 18 7.64 0.63 -1.19
C ASN A 18 6.37 -0.15 -1.59
N ARG A 19 5.39 -0.15 -0.70
CA ARG A 19 4.12 -0.87 -0.77
C ARG A 19 3.17 -0.09 -1.67
N ALA A 20 3.44 -0.14 -2.98
CA ALA A 20 2.60 0.48 -3.99
C ALA A 20 1.25 -0.24 -4.06
N CYS A 21 0.13 0.49 -3.90
CA CYS A 21 -1.20 -0.09 -3.93
C CYS A 21 -1.45 -0.97 -5.17
N SER A 22 -0.91 -0.60 -6.33
CA SER A 22 -0.99 -1.39 -7.57
C SER A 22 -0.42 -2.81 -7.49
N LYS A 23 0.44 -3.08 -6.49
CA LYS A 23 1.03 -4.40 -6.23
C LYS A 23 0.31 -5.19 -5.13
N CYS A 24 -0.73 -4.61 -4.53
CA CYS A 24 -1.51 -5.26 -3.48
C CYS A 24 -2.54 -6.22 -4.10
N LYS A 25 -2.72 -7.40 -3.51
CA LYS A 25 -3.78 -8.36 -3.87
C LYS A 25 -5.19 -7.77 -3.83
N PHE A 26 -5.41 -6.76 -2.98
CA PHE A 26 -6.71 -6.09 -2.85
C PHE A 26 -6.92 -4.96 -3.86
N TYR A 27 -5.96 -4.70 -4.75
CA TYR A 27 -6.06 -3.62 -5.71
C TYR A 27 -6.94 -4.01 -6.90
N ILE A 28 -7.86 -3.10 -7.24
CA ILE A 28 -8.71 -3.19 -8.43
C ILE A 28 -8.24 -2.08 -9.38
N PRO A 29 -7.64 -2.40 -10.53
CA PRO A 29 -7.24 -1.39 -11.51
C PRO A 29 -8.47 -0.68 -12.08
N ALA A 30 -8.32 0.61 -12.39
CA ALA A 30 -9.33 1.37 -13.12
C ALA A 30 -9.06 1.22 -14.61
N ILE A 31 -9.84 0.35 -15.26
CA ILE A 31 -9.74 0.11 -16.70
C ILE A 31 -10.81 0.95 -17.40
N TYR A 32 -10.39 1.80 -18.32
CA TYR A 32 -11.28 2.57 -19.19
C TYR A 32 -11.40 1.90 -20.56
N ASN A 33 -12.64 1.75 -21.02
CA ASN A 33 -12.97 1.07 -22.29
C ASN A 33 -12.24 -0.26 -22.47
N GLU A 34 -12.06 -1.01 -21.38
CA GLU A 34 -11.42 -2.35 -21.37
C GLU A 34 -9.98 -2.41 -21.91
N GLN A 35 -9.40 -1.27 -22.28
CA GLN A 35 -8.12 -1.20 -23.01
C GLN A 35 -7.09 -0.30 -22.33
N TYR A 36 -7.52 0.67 -21.53
CA TYR A 36 -6.62 1.66 -20.96
C TYR A 36 -6.61 1.57 -19.44
N ASP A 37 -5.46 1.19 -18.87
CA ASP A 37 -5.20 1.39 -17.45
C ASP A 37 -5.07 2.88 -17.18
N MET A 38 -6.05 3.44 -16.45
CA MET A 38 -6.09 4.86 -16.06
C MET A 38 -5.09 5.20 -14.94
N GLY A 39 -4.21 4.26 -14.63
CA GLY A 39 -3.12 4.44 -13.69
C GLY A 39 -3.53 4.22 -12.25
N SER A 40 -2.50 4.12 -11.41
CA SER A 40 -2.62 3.73 -9.99
C SER A 40 -3.52 4.66 -9.16
N TYR A 41 -3.75 5.88 -9.62
CA TYR A 41 -4.50 6.91 -8.91
C TYR A 41 -6.01 6.65 -8.88
N MET A 42 -6.55 6.13 -9.99
CA MET A 42 -7.99 5.83 -10.13
C MET A 42 -8.37 4.44 -9.61
N GLY A 43 -7.38 3.61 -9.27
CA GLY A 43 -7.61 2.26 -8.75
C GLY A 43 -8.37 2.25 -7.42
N ARG A 44 -9.07 1.13 -7.18
CA ARG A 44 -9.90 0.91 -5.99
C ARG A 44 -9.32 -0.18 -5.10
N CYS A 45 -9.78 -0.24 -3.86
CA CYS A 45 -9.41 -1.27 -2.88
C CYS A 45 -10.61 -2.17 -2.61
N SER A 46 -10.46 -3.48 -2.85
CA SER A 46 -11.51 -4.48 -2.62
C SER A 46 -11.73 -4.80 -1.14
N LYS A 47 -10.75 -4.51 -0.30
CA LYS A 47 -10.79 -4.76 1.14
C LYS A 47 -11.71 -3.79 1.89
N PHE A 48 -11.65 -2.51 1.52
CA PHE A 48 -12.47 -1.46 2.13
C PHE A 48 -13.60 -1.12 1.16
N LYS A 49 -14.73 -1.78 1.35
CA LYS A 49 -15.94 -1.61 0.55
C LYS A 49 -17.10 -1.26 1.46
N GLU A 50 -17.97 -0.39 0.95
CA GLU A 50 -19.19 0.01 1.62
C GLU A 50 -20.37 -0.43 0.75
N VAL A 51 -21.46 -0.82 1.39
CA VAL A 51 -22.72 -1.05 0.69
C VAL A 51 -23.49 0.24 0.76
N ASP A 52 -23.78 0.80 -0.41
CA ASP A 52 -24.65 1.96 -0.53
C ASP A 52 -26.06 1.55 -0.10
N LYS A 53 -26.65 2.28 0.85
CA LYS A 53 -27.92 1.88 1.48
C LYS A 53 -29.11 2.01 0.54
N ASP A 54 -29.03 2.93 -0.42
CA ASP A 54 -30.14 3.27 -1.32
C ASP A 54 -30.14 2.37 -2.55
N SER A 55 -28.98 2.16 -3.17
CA SER A 55 -28.83 1.36 -4.39
C SER A 55 -28.50 -0.12 -4.12
N GLN A 56 -28.19 -0.49 -2.88
CA GLN A 56 -27.64 -1.79 -2.50
C GLN A 56 -26.34 -2.15 -3.26
N ALA A 57 -25.71 -1.18 -3.92
CA ALA A 57 -24.50 -1.39 -4.69
C ALA A 57 -23.26 -1.45 -3.79
N ILE A 58 -22.28 -2.27 -4.18
CA ILE A 58 -20.98 -2.30 -3.51
C ILE A 58 -20.13 -1.16 -4.06
N VAL A 59 -19.84 -0.18 -3.21
CA VAL A 59 -18.95 0.93 -3.51
C VAL A 59 -17.57 0.64 -2.93
N TYR A 60 -16.62 0.41 -3.83
CA TYR A 60 -15.22 0.23 -3.44
C TYR A 60 -14.56 1.57 -3.16
N ARG A 61 -13.77 1.65 -2.09
CA ARG A 61 -12.98 2.84 -1.76
C ARG A 61 -11.82 2.99 -2.75
N PHE A 62 -11.42 4.23 -3.04
CA PHE A 62 -10.21 4.50 -3.81
C PHE A 62 -8.97 4.00 -3.06
N ALA A 63 -8.04 3.36 -3.76
CA ALA A 63 -6.83 2.80 -3.17
C ALA A 63 -5.95 3.88 -2.55
N ALA A 64 -5.85 5.05 -3.19
CA ALA A 64 -5.15 6.21 -2.66
C ALA A 64 -5.79 6.69 -1.33
N LYS A 65 -7.13 6.79 -1.27
CA LYS A 65 -7.83 7.19 -0.05
C LYS A 65 -7.58 6.21 1.10
N ALA A 66 -7.58 4.90 0.82
CA ALA A 66 -7.25 3.89 1.81
C ALA A 66 -5.79 3.95 2.28
N ARG A 67 -4.86 4.34 1.41
CA ARG A 67 -3.44 4.53 1.74
C ARG A 67 -3.18 5.74 2.63
N TYR A 68 -3.96 6.80 2.50
CA TYR A 68 -3.82 8.00 3.33
C TYR A 68 -4.65 7.97 4.62
N ASN A 69 -5.56 7.00 4.77
CA ASN A 69 -6.35 6.84 5.99
C ASN A 69 -5.65 5.87 6.96
N GLU A 70 -5.19 6.38 8.10
CA GLU A 70 -4.49 5.59 9.14
C GLU A 70 -5.40 4.55 9.83
N PHE A 71 -6.72 4.70 9.76
CA PHE A 71 -7.67 3.67 10.21
C PHE A 71 -7.86 2.52 9.19
N GLU A 72 -7.41 2.72 7.94
CA GLU A 72 -7.45 1.73 6.88
C GLU A 72 -6.04 1.17 6.61
N CYS A 73 -5.49 1.36 5.41
CA CYS A 73 -4.14 0.89 5.09
C CYS A 73 -3.07 1.77 5.73
N GLY A 74 -3.30 3.08 5.85
CA GLY A 74 -2.34 4.04 6.37
C GLY A 74 -1.05 4.14 5.53
N SER A 75 -0.24 5.13 5.86
CA SER A 75 1.04 5.39 5.19
C SER A 75 2.00 4.19 5.25
N GLU A 76 1.88 3.35 6.27
CA GLU A 76 2.66 2.11 6.43
C GLU A 76 2.10 0.93 5.61
N GLY A 77 0.84 0.99 5.19
CA GLY A 77 0.20 -0.11 4.46
C GLY A 77 -0.02 -1.30 5.37
N LYS A 78 -0.58 -1.08 6.55
CA LYS A 78 -0.89 -2.09 7.58
C LYS A 78 -1.65 -3.29 7.03
N HIS A 79 -2.49 -3.06 6.02
CA HIS A 79 -3.32 -4.06 5.38
C HIS A 79 -2.90 -4.42 3.95
N PHE A 80 -1.67 -4.05 3.58
CA PHE A 80 -1.07 -4.38 2.30
C PHE A 80 -0.79 -5.88 2.21
N ALA A 81 -1.59 -6.59 1.42
CA ALA A 81 -1.34 -8.00 1.12
C ALA A 81 -0.59 -8.09 -0.20
N ASN A 82 0.65 -8.58 -0.14
CA ASN A 82 1.33 -9.06 -1.33
C ASN A 82 0.99 -10.54 -1.53
N ASP A 83 0.91 -10.96 -2.79
CA ASP A 83 0.98 -12.38 -3.14
C ASP A 83 2.42 -12.85 -2.88
N SER A 84 2.76 -13.09 -1.60
CA SER A 84 4.06 -13.65 -1.22
C SER A 84 3.95 -14.37 0.13
N SER A 85 3.69 -15.66 0.09
CA SER A 85 4.59 -16.58 0.78
C SER A 85 6.01 -16.30 0.27
N GLY A 86 6.83 -15.59 1.07
CA GLY A 86 8.27 -15.41 0.84
C GLY A 86 8.66 -14.30 -0.15
N GLY A 87 9.38 -13.30 0.33
CA GLY A 87 9.90 -12.23 -0.51
C GLY A 87 10.70 -11.19 0.27
N GLU A 88 11.59 -11.65 1.15
CA GLU A 88 12.82 -10.91 1.44
C GLU A 88 13.51 -10.64 0.10
N ASN A 89 13.45 -9.39 -0.36
CA ASN A 89 14.33 -8.94 -1.44
C ASN A 89 15.64 -8.49 -0.77
N THR A 90 16.46 -9.46 -0.39
CA THR A 90 17.88 -9.23 -0.11
C THR A 90 18.54 -8.79 -1.43
N ILE A 91 18.87 -7.51 -1.49
CA ILE A 91 20.04 -6.92 -2.17
C ILE A 91 20.79 -7.92 -3.07
N GLY A 92 20.39 -8.02 -4.34
CA GLY A 92 21.21 -8.60 -5.39
C GLY A 92 22.04 -7.50 -6.03
N LEU A 93 23.20 -7.18 -5.43
CA LEU A 93 24.29 -6.50 -6.11
C LEU A 93 24.91 -7.52 -7.07
N VAL A 94 24.79 -7.29 -8.38
CA VAL A 94 25.71 -7.81 -9.40
C VAL A 94 26.50 -6.63 -9.93
#